data_AF-A0A531L1V9-F1
#
_entry.id   AF-A0A531L1V9-F1
#
_cell.length_a   1.000
_cell.length_b   1.000
_cell.length_c   1.000
_cell.angle_alpha   90.00
_cell.angle_beta   90.00
_cell.angle_gamma   90.00
#
_symmetry.space_group_name_H-M   'P 1'
#
loop_
_entity.id
_entity.type
_entity.pdbx_description
1 polymer ?
#
loop_
_entity_poly.entity_id
_entity_poly.type
_entity_poly.pdbx_seq_one_letter_code
_entity_poly.pdbx_strand_id
1 'polypeptide(L)'
;MSNEHIDEVSGISTTGHEWDGIRELNNPLPRWWVITFYITIVWAIGYTIAYPAWPMLTSATKGVLGYSSRNDVKKELAAAELAKAKYAAAIQSKTASEIAGDDALREFAVAAGSAAYKVNCVQCHASGAQGSKGFPNLNDDDWLWGGTAEQIQQTITHGIRFASVPDTRLSEMPAFGEIITGDQVAQVSTYVASLSGPVQDATLVEP
;
A
#
# COMPACT_ATOMS: atom_id res chain seq x y z
N MET A 1 -10.43 64.34 15.83
CA MET A 1 -9.23 64.09 15.00
C MET A 1 -8.18 63.57 15.96
N SER A 2 -7.85 62.28 15.91
CA SER A 2 -6.77 61.75 16.74
C SER A 2 -5.47 62.44 16.34
N ASN A 3 -4.73 62.93 17.32
CA ASN A 3 -3.42 63.55 17.08
C ASN A 3 -2.51 62.50 16.42
N GLU A 4 -1.86 62.83 15.31
CA GLU A 4 -0.89 61.95 14.67
C GLU A 4 0.22 61.63 15.68
N HIS A 5 0.21 60.39 16.18
CA HIS A 5 1.28 59.91 17.03
C HIS A 5 2.40 59.39 16.14
N ILE A 6 3.58 59.99 16.29
CA ILE A 6 4.83 59.59 15.64
C ILE A 6 5.56 58.65 16.60
N ASP A 7 5.90 57.46 16.12
CA ASP A 7 6.66 56.48 16.89
C ASP A 7 8.10 56.97 17.11
N GLU A 8 8.57 56.91 18.37
CA GLU A 8 9.86 57.48 18.77
C GLU A 8 11.07 56.71 18.21
N VAL A 9 10.91 55.42 17.91
CA VAL A 9 12.00 54.55 17.44
C VAL A 9 12.13 54.58 15.91
N SER A 10 11.00 54.46 15.21
CA SER A 10 10.95 54.37 13.76
C SER A 10 10.76 55.72 13.07
N GLY A 11 10.28 56.75 13.78
CA GLY A 11 10.02 58.09 13.25
C GLY A 11 8.83 58.14 12.29
N ILE A 12 8.00 57.09 12.24
CA ILE A 12 6.88 56.93 11.31
C ILE A 12 5.55 57.19 12.05
N SER A 13 4.58 57.78 11.35
CA SER A 13 3.26 58.02 11.91
C SER A 13 2.46 56.73 12.05
N THR A 14 1.66 56.65 13.11
CA THR A 14 0.71 55.55 13.31
C THR A 14 -0.64 55.80 12.62
N THR A 15 -1.44 54.75 12.44
CA THR A 15 -2.76 54.80 11.77
C THR A 15 -3.85 55.53 12.58
N GLY A 16 -3.51 56.09 13.74
CA GLY A 16 -4.37 56.99 14.52
C GLY A 16 -5.36 56.30 15.47
N HIS A 17 -5.34 54.96 15.55
CA HIS A 17 -6.13 54.17 16.50
C HIS A 17 -5.21 53.31 17.36
N GLU A 18 -5.65 53.00 18.58
CA GLU A 18 -4.97 52.11 19.51
C GLU A 18 -5.91 50.97 19.88
N TRP A 19 -5.40 49.75 19.82
CA TRP A 19 -6.12 48.53 20.12
C TRP A 19 -5.38 47.80 21.24
N ASP A 20 -5.90 47.91 22.47
CA ASP A 20 -5.35 47.21 23.64
C ASP A 20 -3.84 47.45 23.83
N GLY A 21 -3.42 48.73 23.78
CA GLY A 21 -2.01 49.12 23.89
C GLY A 21 -1.18 48.94 22.62
N ILE A 22 -1.70 48.34 21.55
CA ILE A 22 -1.01 48.17 20.26
C ILE A 22 -1.43 49.27 19.28
N ARG A 23 -0.44 49.85 18.59
CA ARG A 23 -0.63 50.83 17.50
C ARG A 23 0.06 50.33 16.24
N GLU A 24 -0.50 50.66 15.08
CA GLU A 24 0.03 50.21 13.78
C GLU A 24 0.80 51.35 13.09
N LEU A 25 2.01 51.06 12.61
CA LEU A 25 2.82 52.00 11.82
C LEU A 25 2.28 52.11 10.39
N ASN A 26 2.16 53.34 9.88
CA ASN A 26 1.76 53.60 8.49
C ASN A 26 2.96 53.53 7.54
N ASN A 27 3.61 52.36 7.50
CA ASN A 27 4.75 52.12 6.62
C ASN A 27 4.32 51.78 5.19
N PRO A 28 5.02 52.27 4.16
CA PRO A 28 4.84 51.75 2.82
C PRO A 28 5.28 50.28 2.78
N LEU A 29 4.58 49.48 1.97
CA LEU A 29 4.94 48.07 1.78
C LEU A 29 6.39 47.95 1.27
N PRO A 30 7.18 46.97 1.75
CA PRO A 30 8.53 46.77 1.27
C PRO A 30 8.56 46.55 -0.26
N ARG A 31 9.43 47.27 -0.96
CA ARG A 31 9.47 47.23 -2.44
C ARG A 31 9.69 45.81 -2.99
N TRP A 32 10.55 45.02 -2.34
CA TRP A 32 10.79 43.64 -2.73
C TRP A 32 9.52 42.78 -2.60
N TRP A 33 8.72 42.99 -1.56
CA TRP A 33 7.46 42.28 -1.34
C TRP A 33 6.45 42.60 -2.44
N VAL A 34 6.31 43.87 -2.80
CA VAL A 34 5.42 44.32 -3.89
C VAL A 34 5.89 43.74 -5.24
N ILE A 35 7.20 43.74 -5.52
CA ILE A 35 7.76 43.14 -6.73
C ILE A 35 7.43 41.64 -6.80
N THR A 36 7.67 40.90 -5.72
CA THR A 36 7.35 39.46 -5.66
C THR A 36 5.85 39.23 -5.85
N PHE A 37 4.99 40.06 -5.25
CA PHE A 37 3.53 39.99 -5.43
C PHE A 37 3.12 40.18 -6.90
N TYR A 38 3.73 41.13 -7.62
CA TYR A 38 3.44 41.28 -9.05
C TYR A 38 4.01 40.14 -9.91
N ILE A 39 5.17 39.59 -9.56
CA ILE A 39 5.72 38.41 -10.26
C ILE A 39 4.78 37.21 -10.13
N THR A 40 4.19 36.96 -8.96
CA THR A 40 3.25 35.84 -8.80
C THR A 40 1.97 36.05 -9.60
N ILE A 41 1.48 37.30 -9.74
CA ILE A 41 0.35 37.62 -10.63
C ILE A 41 0.70 37.31 -12.08
N VAL A 42 1.85 37.77 -12.57
CA VAL A 42 2.30 37.51 -13.95
C VAL A 42 2.48 36.00 -14.17
N TRP A 43 3.05 35.28 -13.19
CA TRP A 43 3.18 33.83 -13.24
C TRP A 43 1.82 33.13 -13.29
N ALA A 44 0.86 33.54 -12.47
CA ALA A 44 -0.49 32.98 -12.46
C ALA A 44 -1.18 33.16 -13.81
N ILE A 45 -1.08 34.34 -14.43
CA ILE A 45 -1.62 34.60 -15.77
C ILE A 45 -0.92 33.70 -16.81
N GLY A 46 0.40 33.57 -16.75
CA GLY A 46 1.12 32.65 -17.63
C GLY A 46 0.68 31.20 -17.45
N TYR A 47 0.48 30.76 -16.20
CA TYR A 47 0.09 29.41 -15.86
C TYR A 47 -1.33 29.07 -16.33
N THR A 48 -2.29 30.00 -16.21
CA THR A 48 -3.67 29.80 -16.69
C THR A 48 -3.77 29.72 -18.22
N ILE A 49 -2.83 30.35 -18.94
CA ILE A 49 -2.70 30.23 -20.40
C ILE A 49 -2.01 28.90 -20.78
N ALA A 50 -1.00 28.49 -20.02
CA ALA A 50 -0.22 27.28 -20.29
C ALA A 50 -1.01 25.99 -20.04
N TYR A 51 -1.78 25.93 -18.95
CA TYR A 51 -2.44 24.73 -18.44
C TYR A 51 -3.97 24.82 -18.47
N PRO A 52 -4.68 23.67 -18.31
CA PRO A 52 -6.10 23.69 -18.03
C PRO A 52 -6.43 24.46 -16.75
N ALA A 53 -7.32 25.45 -16.82
CA ALA A 53 -7.53 26.38 -15.72
C ALA A 53 -9.01 26.70 -15.44
N TRP A 54 -9.77 27.13 -16.45
CA TRP A 54 -11.12 27.66 -16.23
C TRP A 54 -12.19 26.63 -16.55
N PRO A 55 -13.08 26.30 -15.60
CA PRO A 55 -14.19 25.40 -15.86
C PRO A 55 -15.23 26.09 -16.75
N MET A 56 -15.55 25.48 -17.88
CA MET A 56 -16.70 25.84 -18.72
C MET A 56 -17.83 24.82 -18.49
N LEU A 57 -19.00 25.09 -19.08
CA LEU A 57 -20.22 24.27 -18.89
C LEU A 57 -20.03 22.77 -19.13
N THR A 58 -19.10 22.38 -20.01
CA THR A 58 -18.87 20.97 -20.39
C THR A 58 -17.41 20.51 -20.29
N SER A 59 -16.44 21.43 -20.14
CA SER A 59 -15.01 21.10 -20.07
C SER A 59 -14.20 22.27 -19.52
N ALA A 60 -12.97 22.04 -19.08
CA ALA A 60 -12.04 23.11 -18.75
C ALA A 60 -11.35 23.65 -20.00
N THR A 61 -10.79 24.87 -19.93
CA THR A 61 -9.79 25.33 -20.91
C THR A 61 -8.67 24.29 -21.01
N LYS A 62 -8.06 24.11 -22.20
CA LYS A 62 -7.00 23.09 -22.39
C LYS A 62 -5.58 23.64 -22.17
N GLY A 63 -5.44 24.97 -22.13
CA GLY A 63 -4.15 25.65 -22.21
C GLY A 63 -3.47 25.47 -23.57
N VAL A 64 -2.33 26.14 -23.76
CA VAL A 64 -1.54 26.06 -25.01
C VAL A 64 -0.60 24.85 -25.07
N LEU A 65 -0.25 24.27 -23.92
CA LEU A 65 0.67 23.13 -23.85
C LEU A 65 -0.01 21.77 -24.08
N GLY A 66 -1.35 21.73 -24.11
CA GLY A 66 -2.11 20.48 -24.28
C GLY A 66 -1.94 19.48 -23.15
N TYR A 67 -1.52 19.93 -21.96
CA TYR A 67 -1.31 19.11 -20.78
C TYR A 67 -2.61 18.44 -20.31
N SER A 68 -2.50 17.20 -19.83
CA SER A 68 -3.58 16.52 -19.12
C SER A 68 -2.99 15.48 -18.17
N SER A 69 -3.30 15.61 -16.87
CA SER A 69 -2.85 14.67 -15.84
C SER A 69 -3.21 13.21 -16.17
N ARG A 70 -4.40 12.98 -16.74
CA ARG A 70 -4.83 11.64 -17.18
C ARG A 70 -3.98 11.09 -18.32
N ASN A 71 -3.62 11.95 -19.29
CA ASN A 71 -2.77 11.53 -20.40
C ASN A 71 -1.34 11.25 -19.95
N ASP A 72 -0.83 12.02 -19.00
CA ASP A 72 0.53 11.83 -18.50
C ASP A 72 0.64 10.53 -17.70
N VAL A 73 -0.32 10.24 -16.81
CA VAL A 73 -0.41 8.93 -16.15
C VAL A 73 -0.49 7.80 -17.18
N LYS A 74 -1.30 7.95 -18.24
CA LYS A 74 -1.40 6.94 -19.31
C LYS A 74 -0.06 6.73 -20.03
N LYS A 75 0.70 7.80 -20.30
CA LYS A 75 2.02 7.71 -20.93
C LYS A 75 3.04 7.04 -20.02
N GLU A 76 3.08 7.43 -18.75
CA GLU A 76 4.00 6.85 -17.75
C GLU A 76 3.73 5.37 -17.55
N LEU A 77 2.45 4.98 -17.41
CA LEU A 77 2.06 3.58 -17.33
C LEU A 77 2.43 2.81 -18.61
N ALA A 78 2.18 3.37 -19.79
CA ALA A 78 2.54 2.73 -21.05
C ALA A 78 4.06 2.53 -21.19
N ALA A 79 4.87 3.51 -20.78
CA ALA A 79 6.31 3.41 -20.77
C ALA A 79 6.80 2.35 -19.77
N ALA A 80 6.21 2.30 -18.57
CA ALA A 80 6.52 1.29 -17.57
C ALA A 80 6.15 -0.12 -18.03
N GLU A 81 4.97 -0.31 -18.65
CA GLU A 81 4.55 -1.58 -19.23
C GLU A 81 5.48 -2.02 -20.35
N LEU A 82 5.87 -1.11 -21.25
CA LEU A 82 6.83 -1.40 -22.33
C LEU A 82 8.19 -1.85 -21.77
N ALA A 83 8.69 -1.18 -20.72
CA ALA A 83 9.96 -1.53 -20.08
C ALA A 83 9.94 -2.94 -19.45
N LYS A 84 8.77 -3.38 -18.96
CA LYS A 84 8.58 -4.70 -18.33
C LYS A 84 8.09 -5.78 -19.29
N ALA A 85 7.64 -5.42 -20.50
CA ALA A 85 6.87 -6.29 -21.40
C ALA A 85 7.58 -7.61 -21.72
N LYS A 86 8.90 -7.58 -21.96
CA LYS A 86 9.69 -8.79 -22.24
C LYS A 86 9.62 -9.79 -21.08
N TYR A 87 9.83 -9.32 -19.85
CA TYR A 87 9.83 -10.16 -18.67
C TYR A 87 8.42 -10.64 -18.31
N ALA A 88 7.41 -9.76 -18.43
CA ALA A 88 6.01 -10.10 -18.21
C ALA A 88 5.52 -11.18 -19.19
N ALA A 89 5.86 -11.06 -20.47
CA ALA A 89 5.53 -12.07 -21.48
C ALA A 89 6.22 -13.42 -21.19
N ALA A 90 7.50 -13.39 -20.80
CA ALA A 90 8.24 -14.59 -20.46
C ALA A 90 7.64 -15.31 -19.23
N ILE A 91 7.22 -14.56 -18.20
CA ILE A 91 6.54 -15.12 -17.02
C ILE A 91 5.19 -15.74 -17.40
N GLN A 92 4.40 -15.11 -18.26
CA GLN A 92 3.10 -15.67 -18.67
C GLN A 92 3.22 -16.96 -19.49
N SER A 93 4.32 -17.13 -20.23
CA SER A 93 4.52 -18.31 -21.08
C SER A 93 5.13 -19.52 -20.38
N LYS A 94 5.67 -19.37 -19.17
CA LYS A 94 6.43 -20.40 -18.45
C LYS A 94 5.70 -20.84 -17.19
N THR A 95 5.91 -22.08 -16.80
CA THR A 95 5.47 -22.59 -15.49
C THR A 95 6.29 -21.97 -14.35
N ALA A 96 5.74 -22.00 -13.13
CA ALA A 96 6.44 -21.49 -11.95
C ALA A 96 7.80 -22.18 -11.73
N SER A 97 7.89 -23.49 -11.97
CA SER A 97 9.15 -24.25 -11.90
C SER A 97 10.16 -23.82 -12.97
N GLU A 98 9.74 -23.57 -14.20
CA GLU A 98 10.63 -23.08 -15.27
C GLU A 98 11.13 -21.66 -15.00
N ILE A 99 10.31 -20.81 -14.38
CA ILE A 99 10.72 -19.47 -13.93
C ILE A 99 11.76 -19.58 -12.82
N ALA A 100 11.54 -20.46 -11.84
CA ALA A 100 12.48 -20.68 -10.74
C ALA A 100 13.83 -21.24 -11.22
N GLY A 101 13.86 -22.00 -12.33
CA GLY A 101 15.08 -22.52 -12.94
C GLY A 101 15.90 -21.53 -13.78
N ASP A 102 15.36 -20.35 -14.09
CA ASP A 102 16.01 -19.32 -14.92
C ASP A 102 16.42 -18.14 -14.04
N ASP A 103 17.71 -17.97 -13.76
CA ASP A 103 18.20 -16.99 -12.78
C ASP A 103 17.76 -15.55 -13.09
N ALA A 104 17.83 -15.13 -14.36
CA ALA A 104 17.47 -13.78 -14.75
C ALA A 104 15.96 -13.54 -14.64
N LEU A 105 15.15 -14.54 -14.97
CA LEU A 105 13.70 -14.45 -14.85
C LEU A 105 13.25 -14.58 -13.39
N ARG A 106 13.91 -15.43 -12.60
CA ARG A 106 13.69 -15.59 -11.17
C ARG A 106 13.96 -14.29 -10.41
N GLU A 107 15.05 -13.59 -10.71
CA GLU A 107 15.35 -12.30 -10.07
C GLU A 107 14.21 -11.29 -10.28
N PHE A 108 13.76 -11.14 -11.54
CA PHE A 108 12.64 -10.26 -11.85
C PHE A 108 11.33 -10.72 -11.19
N ALA A 109 11.03 -12.03 -11.25
CA ALA A 109 9.83 -12.61 -10.66
C ALA A 109 9.81 -12.48 -9.14
N VAL A 110 10.93 -12.65 -8.45
CA VAL A 110 11.05 -12.47 -6.99
C VAL A 110 10.90 -11.00 -6.61
N ALA A 111 11.48 -10.07 -7.38
CA ALA A 111 11.30 -8.63 -7.11
C ALA A 111 9.84 -8.21 -7.26
N ALA A 112 9.18 -8.61 -8.36
CA ALA A 112 7.76 -8.34 -8.59
C ALA A 112 6.86 -9.08 -7.58
N GLY A 113 7.17 -10.34 -7.28
CA GLY A 113 6.48 -11.17 -6.30
C GLY A 113 6.59 -10.61 -4.89
N SER A 114 7.75 -10.07 -4.49
CA SER A 114 7.93 -9.39 -3.20
C SER A 114 7.04 -8.15 -3.08
N ALA A 115 6.90 -7.36 -4.15
CA ALA A 115 5.97 -6.23 -4.18
C ALA A 115 4.52 -6.70 -4.06
N ALA A 116 4.13 -7.73 -4.83
CA ALA A 116 2.78 -8.30 -4.76
C ALA A 116 2.46 -8.89 -3.37
N TYR A 117 3.43 -9.56 -2.76
CA TYR A 117 3.33 -10.13 -1.41
C TYR A 117 3.08 -9.06 -0.35
N LYS A 118 3.82 -7.95 -0.40
CA LYS A 118 3.65 -6.82 0.53
C LYS A 118 2.30 -6.13 0.40
N VAL A 119 1.67 -6.16 -0.77
CA VAL A 119 0.36 -5.55 -0.98
C VAL A 119 -0.76 -6.49 -0.54
N ASN A 120 -0.65 -7.79 -0.86
CA ASN A 120 -1.79 -8.72 -0.80
C ASN A 120 -1.70 -9.82 0.27
N CYS A 121 -0.50 -10.15 0.75
CA CYS A 121 -0.28 -11.35 1.56
C CYS A 121 0.20 -11.03 2.98
N VAL A 122 0.92 -9.91 3.16
CA VAL A 122 1.58 -9.52 4.41
C VAL A 122 0.63 -9.41 5.60
N GLN A 123 -0.63 -9.05 5.35
CA GLN A 123 -1.63 -8.83 6.39
C GLN A 123 -1.97 -10.13 7.14
N CYS A 124 -1.82 -11.28 6.48
CA CYS A 124 -2.08 -12.59 7.05
C CYS A 124 -0.77 -13.34 7.36
N HIS A 125 0.19 -13.30 6.44
CA HIS A 125 1.41 -14.10 6.51
C HIS A 125 2.63 -13.34 7.08
N ALA A 126 2.44 -12.10 7.56
CA ALA A 126 3.47 -11.23 8.13
C ALA A 126 4.59 -10.82 7.15
N SER A 127 5.41 -9.83 7.55
CA SER A 127 6.37 -9.15 6.66
C SER A 127 7.54 -10.02 6.20
N GLY A 128 7.92 -11.02 6.98
CA GLY A 128 8.95 -12.00 6.64
C GLY A 128 8.38 -13.34 6.17
N ALA A 129 7.07 -13.41 5.89
CA ALA A 129 6.37 -14.64 5.53
C ALA A 129 6.30 -15.72 6.62
N GLN A 130 6.59 -15.36 7.87
CA GLN A 130 6.61 -16.26 9.03
C GLN A 130 5.22 -16.65 9.56
N GLY A 131 4.15 -16.08 9.03
CA GLY A 131 2.78 -16.36 9.49
C GLY A 131 2.45 -15.76 10.86
N SER A 132 1.35 -16.21 11.43
CA SER A 132 0.89 -15.89 12.78
C SER A 132 -0.12 -16.94 13.26
N LYS A 133 -0.65 -16.83 14.48
CA LYS A 133 -1.66 -17.78 14.95
C LYS A 133 -2.87 -17.79 14.01
N GLY A 134 -3.12 -18.95 13.38
CA GLY A 134 -4.19 -19.13 12.39
C GLY A 134 -3.76 -18.92 10.92
N PHE A 135 -2.53 -18.47 10.67
CA PHE A 135 -2.00 -18.24 9.32
C PHE A 135 -0.65 -18.95 9.14
N PRO A 136 -0.51 -19.82 8.12
CA PRO A 136 0.70 -20.59 7.90
C PRO A 136 1.97 -19.73 7.75
N ASN A 137 3.09 -20.29 8.20
CA ASN A 137 4.42 -19.84 7.78
C ASN A 137 4.63 -20.29 6.32
N LEU A 138 5.19 -19.41 5.48
CA LEU A 138 5.49 -19.67 4.08
C LEU A 138 7.00 -19.68 3.78
N ASN A 139 7.83 -19.51 4.81
CA ASN A 139 9.30 -19.51 4.70
C ASN A 139 9.97 -20.73 5.35
N ASP A 140 9.19 -21.73 5.73
CA ASP A 140 9.68 -23.03 6.18
C ASP A 140 9.37 -24.14 5.15
N ASP A 141 9.67 -25.38 5.53
CA ASP A 141 9.54 -26.56 4.68
C ASP A 141 8.24 -27.35 4.94
N ASP A 142 7.34 -26.85 5.80
CA ASP A 142 6.11 -27.56 6.21
C ASP A 142 4.86 -27.06 5.46
N TRP A 143 4.40 -27.86 4.49
CA TRP A 143 3.32 -27.46 3.58
C TRP A 143 2.06 -28.32 3.73
N LEU A 144 0.97 -27.72 4.22
CA LEU A 144 -0.33 -28.40 4.38
C LEU A 144 -0.91 -28.97 3.08
N TRP A 145 -0.67 -28.31 1.94
CA TRP A 145 -1.19 -28.72 0.62
C TRP A 145 -0.10 -29.05 -0.40
N GLY A 146 1.10 -29.33 0.11
CA GLY A 146 2.31 -29.59 -0.66
C GLY A 146 3.07 -28.33 -1.09
N GLY A 147 4.41 -28.45 -1.15
CA GLY A 147 5.35 -27.34 -1.34
C GLY A 147 5.96 -27.21 -2.73
N THR A 148 5.49 -27.98 -3.73
CA THR A 148 5.98 -27.76 -5.11
C THR A 148 5.45 -26.45 -5.67
N ALA A 149 6.13 -25.88 -6.66
CA ALA A 149 5.74 -24.59 -7.25
C ALA A 149 4.31 -24.62 -7.81
N GLU A 150 3.90 -25.75 -8.40
CA GLU A 150 2.56 -25.96 -8.95
C GLU A 150 1.50 -26.05 -7.84
N GLN A 151 1.82 -26.71 -6.73
CA GLN A 151 0.92 -26.84 -5.57
C GLN A 151 0.70 -25.51 -4.86
N ILE A 152 1.76 -24.71 -4.75
CA ILE A 152 1.71 -23.34 -4.21
C ILE A 152 0.89 -22.46 -5.15
N GLN A 153 1.17 -22.51 -6.47
CA GLN A 153 0.41 -21.76 -7.47
C GLN A 153 -1.08 -22.11 -7.43
N GLN A 154 -1.44 -23.39 -7.35
CA GLN A 154 -2.84 -23.81 -7.23
C GLN A 154 -3.52 -23.17 -6.03
N THR A 155 -2.85 -23.15 -4.87
CA THR A 155 -3.38 -22.56 -3.64
C THR A 155 -3.59 -21.05 -3.79
N ILE A 156 -2.66 -20.35 -4.44
CA ILE A 156 -2.78 -18.91 -4.69
C ILE A 156 -3.91 -18.61 -5.70
N THR A 157 -4.03 -19.40 -6.77
CA THR A 157 -5.00 -19.15 -7.85
C THR A 157 -6.43 -19.53 -7.46
N HIS A 158 -6.62 -20.63 -6.72
CA HIS A 158 -7.94 -21.18 -6.43
C HIS A 158 -8.37 -21.06 -4.96
N GLY A 159 -7.46 -20.61 -4.09
CA GLY A 159 -7.72 -20.42 -2.67
C GLY A 159 -8.08 -21.71 -1.92
N ILE A 160 -8.69 -21.53 -0.76
CA ILE A 160 -9.19 -22.60 0.11
C ILE A 160 -10.67 -22.36 0.44
N ARG A 161 -11.45 -23.45 0.52
CA ARG A 161 -12.87 -23.47 0.96
C ARG A 161 -13.77 -22.54 0.15
N PHE A 162 -13.48 -22.34 -1.13
CA PHE A 162 -14.29 -21.49 -2.00
C PHE A 162 -15.12 -22.32 -2.98
N ALA A 163 -16.35 -22.67 -2.57
CA ALA A 163 -17.22 -23.65 -3.24
C ALA A 163 -17.51 -23.35 -4.73
N SER A 164 -17.41 -22.09 -5.18
CA SER A 164 -17.59 -21.72 -6.58
C SER A 164 -16.38 -21.98 -7.47
N VAL A 165 -15.24 -22.43 -6.92
CA VAL A 165 -14.03 -22.78 -7.68
C VAL A 165 -13.77 -24.28 -7.52
N PRO A 166 -13.87 -25.08 -8.60
CA PRO A 166 -13.69 -26.53 -8.54
C PRO A 166 -12.34 -26.98 -7.98
N ASP A 167 -11.26 -26.26 -8.30
CA ASP A 167 -9.89 -26.62 -7.92
C ASP A 167 -9.42 -26.00 -6.59
N THR A 168 -10.37 -25.48 -5.79
CA THR A 168 -10.08 -24.91 -4.47
C THR A 168 -9.54 -25.98 -3.51
N ARG A 169 -8.63 -25.59 -2.62
CA ARG A 169 -8.18 -26.50 -1.56
C ARG A 169 -9.33 -26.76 -0.58
N LEU A 170 -9.47 -28.01 -0.16
CA LEU A 170 -10.37 -28.41 0.91
C LEU A 170 -9.56 -28.84 2.11
N SER A 171 -9.90 -28.29 3.27
CA SER A 171 -9.39 -28.75 4.55
C SER A 171 -10.45 -28.45 5.56
N GLU A 172 -10.94 -29.44 6.27
CA GLU A 172 -11.96 -29.30 7.30
C GLU A 172 -11.47 -30.05 8.54
N MET A 173 -11.61 -29.42 9.69
CA MET A 173 -11.46 -30.07 10.98
C MET A 173 -12.89 -30.20 11.54
N PRO A 174 -13.52 -31.38 11.43
CA PRO A 174 -14.89 -31.57 11.90
C PRO A 174 -15.02 -31.25 13.39
N ALA A 175 -16.19 -30.80 13.80
CA ALA A 175 -16.50 -30.64 15.21
C ALA A 175 -16.72 -32.03 15.85
N PHE A 176 -15.73 -32.51 16.60
CA PHE A 176 -15.76 -33.83 17.22
C PHE A 176 -16.61 -33.92 18.50
N GLY A 177 -17.10 -32.81 19.05
CA GLY A 177 -17.79 -32.78 20.35
C GLY A 177 -19.12 -33.55 20.39
N GLU A 178 -19.73 -33.83 19.25
CA GLU A 178 -20.92 -34.69 19.15
C GLU A 178 -20.58 -36.15 18.80
N ILE A 179 -19.32 -36.42 18.45
CA ILE A 179 -18.83 -37.72 17.99
C ILE A 179 -18.13 -38.47 19.13
N ILE A 180 -17.37 -37.75 19.96
CA ILE A 180 -16.60 -38.29 21.08
C ILE A 180 -16.84 -37.50 22.36
N THR A 181 -16.68 -38.15 23.51
CA THR A 181 -16.86 -37.53 24.83
C THR A 181 -15.73 -36.57 25.17
N GLY A 182 -15.91 -35.71 26.19
CA GLY A 182 -14.87 -34.80 26.67
C GLY A 182 -13.59 -35.52 27.08
N ASP A 183 -13.71 -36.66 27.75
CA ASP A 183 -12.56 -37.48 28.16
C ASP A 183 -11.81 -38.03 26.93
N GLN A 184 -12.53 -38.45 25.89
CA GLN A 184 -11.93 -38.93 24.64
C GLN A 184 -11.24 -37.78 23.87
N VAL A 185 -11.79 -36.56 23.91
CA VAL A 185 -11.11 -35.38 23.35
C VAL A 185 -9.79 -35.13 24.09
N ALA A 186 -9.78 -35.24 25.42
CA ALA A 186 -8.57 -35.09 26.23
C ALA A 186 -7.52 -36.16 25.89
N GLN A 187 -7.94 -37.43 25.76
CA GLN A 187 -7.06 -38.53 25.36
C GLN A 187 -6.46 -38.31 23.96
N VAL A 188 -7.30 -38.03 22.95
CA VAL A 188 -6.84 -37.84 21.57
C VAL A 188 -5.93 -36.62 21.44
N SER A 189 -6.27 -35.49 22.07
CA SER A 189 -5.43 -34.29 22.04
C SER A 189 -4.08 -34.49 22.73
N THR A 190 -4.06 -35.24 23.84
CA THR A 190 -2.82 -35.59 24.55
C THR A 190 -1.97 -36.56 23.73
N TYR A 191 -2.60 -37.57 23.12
CA TYR A 191 -1.92 -38.51 22.22
C TYR A 191 -1.28 -37.77 21.04
N VAL A 192 -2.01 -36.87 20.35
CA VAL A 192 -1.45 -36.09 19.23
C VAL A 192 -0.30 -35.18 19.69
N ALA A 193 -0.43 -34.51 20.84
CA ALA A 193 0.65 -33.69 21.39
C ALA A 193 1.90 -34.52 21.69
N SER A 194 1.73 -35.77 22.14
CA SER A 194 2.85 -36.68 22.44
C SER A 194 3.68 -37.06 21.20
N LEU A 195 3.11 -36.97 20.00
CA LEU A 195 3.83 -37.22 18.74
C LEU A 195 4.87 -36.13 18.43
N SER A 196 4.69 -34.93 18.97
CA SER A 196 5.59 -33.79 18.75
C SER A 196 6.55 -33.53 19.91
N GLY A 197 6.34 -34.16 21.07
CA GLY A 197 7.21 -34.01 22.24
C GLY A 197 6.59 -34.52 23.55
N PRO A 198 7.29 -34.39 24.69
CA PRO A 198 6.79 -34.85 25.98
C PRO A 198 5.52 -34.12 26.41
N VAL A 199 4.55 -34.87 26.95
CA VAL A 199 3.30 -34.33 27.52
C VAL A 199 3.32 -34.38 29.04
N GLN A 200 2.53 -33.50 29.68
CA GLN A 200 2.47 -33.40 31.14
C GLN A 200 1.86 -34.63 31.81
N ASP A 201 0.81 -35.19 31.23
CA ASP A 201 0.10 -36.35 31.75
C ASP A 201 0.15 -37.51 30.75
N ALA A 202 1.14 -38.38 30.93
CA ALA A 202 1.32 -39.55 30.07
C ALA A 202 0.22 -40.60 30.26
N THR A 203 -0.55 -40.55 31.36
CA THR A 203 -1.61 -41.55 31.63
C THR A 203 -2.78 -41.45 30.66
N LEU A 204 -2.95 -40.31 30.00
CA LEU A 204 -3.96 -40.08 28.97
C LEU A 204 -3.57 -40.63 27.58
N VAL A 205 -2.34 -41.10 27.42
CA VAL A 205 -1.79 -41.65 26.17
C VAL A 205 -1.86 -43.18 26.16
N GLU A 206 -1.84 -43.81 27.32
CA GLU A 206 -1.92 -45.27 27.45
C GLU A 206 -3.39 -45.77 27.35
N PRO A 207 -3.61 -46.96 26.75
CA PRO A 207 -4.94 -47.53 26.52
C PRO A 207 -5.69 -47.94 27.80
#